data_AF-A0A7K4DE40-F1
#
_entry.id   AF-A0A7K4DE40-F1
#
_cell.length_a   1.000
_cell.length_b   1.000
_cell.length_c   1.000
_cell.angle_alpha   90.00
_cell.angle_beta   90.00
_cell.angle_gamma   90.00
#
_symmetry.space_group_name_H-M   'P 1'
#
loop_
_entity.id
_entity.type
_entity.pdbx_description
1 polymer ?
#
loop_
_entity_poly.entity_id
_entity_poly.type
_entity_poly.pdbx_seq_one_letter_code
_entity_poly.pdbx_strand_id
1 'polypeptide(L)'
;MNDVIIREDELQVLINSLDDIHISYPLYGGDLLIARPEGMGFHLELPASREIFREGLSGYEPIASELPSYSDFQECMLASGIARYANQAAFGEVLASYERLKKTVYFGLDTNLFYHCFVTNNPEISHTSYLIVDTVRDEITYAVNRKYRAKRIEEMVACSPDHRDLIVELENKRTKRSRKAAYLALREYRVIRDRAAAIPSPTPHSHLSEENDRNIVRALRKFEEERYALPVLLTSDIYMADLCTAEGL
;
A
#
# COMPACT_ATOMS: atom_id res chain seq x y z
N MET A 1 -15.19 27.71 -16.63
CA MET A 1 -16.03 26.55 -16.30
C MET A 1 -16.10 26.50 -14.79
N ASN A 2 -17.29 26.42 -14.19
CA ASN A 2 -17.37 26.19 -12.74
C ASN A 2 -17.18 24.69 -12.54
N ASP A 3 -16.08 24.29 -11.89
CA ASP A 3 -15.82 22.89 -11.59
C ASP A 3 -16.91 22.38 -10.63
N VAL A 4 -17.53 21.26 -10.98
CA VAL A 4 -18.47 20.57 -10.11
C VAL A 4 -17.66 19.81 -9.07
N ILE A 5 -17.76 20.23 -7.80
CA ILE A 5 -17.10 19.56 -6.68
C ILE A 5 -18.05 18.48 -6.15
N ILE A 6 -17.65 17.22 -6.28
CA ILE A 6 -18.38 16.06 -5.74
C ILE A 6 -17.81 15.74 -4.37
N ARG A 7 -18.67 15.63 -3.35
CA ARG A 7 -18.28 15.23 -1.99
C ARG A 7 -18.14 13.71 -1.88
N GLU A 8 -17.44 13.26 -0.85
CA GLU A 8 -17.18 11.83 -0.60
C GLU A 8 -18.48 11.02 -0.45
N ASP A 9 -19.49 11.58 0.21
CA ASP A 9 -20.82 10.98 0.39
C ASP A 9 -21.67 10.98 -0.89
N GLU A 10 -21.35 11.86 -1.84
CA GLU A 10 -22.02 11.94 -3.15
C GLU A 10 -21.41 10.97 -4.18
N LEU A 11 -20.19 10.48 -3.93
CA LEU A 11 -19.48 9.62 -4.87
C LEU A 11 -20.23 8.32 -5.14
N GLN A 12 -20.85 7.71 -4.13
CA GLN A 12 -21.65 6.50 -4.31
C GLN A 12 -22.89 6.76 -5.19
N VAL A 13 -23.52 7.94 -5.05
CA VAL A 13 -24.67 8.33 -5.87
C VAL A 13 -24.24 8.48 -7.33
N LEU A 14 -23.10 9.14 -7.57
CA LEU A 14 -22.53 9.26 -8.90
C LEU A 14 -22.24 7.89 -9.51
N ILE A 15 -21.50 7.04 -8.79
CA ILE A 15 -21.14 5.68 -9.23
C ILE A 15 -22.39 4.88 -9.62
N ASN A 16 -23.46 4.96 -8.82
CA ASN A 16 -24.72 4.26 -9.09
C ASN A 16 -25.51 4.83 -10.28
N SER A 17 -25.18 6.04 -10.75
CA SER A 17 -25.84 6.70 -11.89
C SER A 17 -25.14 6.46 -13.22
N LEU A 18 -23.95 5.88 -13.20
CA LEU A 18 -23.17 5.58 -14.39
C LEU A 18 -23.58 4.21 -14.95
N ASP A 19 -23.61 4.09 -16.28
CA ASP A 19 -23.82 2.81 -16.96
C ASP A 19 -22.59 1.93 -16.75
N ASP A 20 -21.48 2.20 -17.44
CA ASP A 20 -20.19 1.53 -17.23
C ASP A 20 -19.19 2.52 -16.62
N ILE A 21 -18.37 2.05 -15.69
CA ILE A 21 -17.28 2.85 -15.09
C ILE A 21 -15.97 2.43 -15.73
N HIS A 22 -15.37 3.35 -16.49
CA HIS A 22 -14.09 3.18 -17.13
C HIS A 22 -13.00 3.92 -16.36
N ILE A 23 -12.06 3.17 -15.78
CA ILE A 23 -10.88 3.74 -15.13
C ILE A 23 -9.72 3.66 -16.11
N SER A 24 -9.21 4.81 -16.55
CA SER A 24 -8.05 4.93 -17.42
C SER A 24 -7.03 5.90 -16.83
N TYR A 25 -5.83 5.92 -17.39
CA TYR A 25 -4.80 6.91 -17.05
C TYR A 25 -4.50 7.76 -18.29
N PRO A 26 -4.50 9.10 -18.20
CA PRO A 26 -4.41 9.97 -19.40
C PRO A 26 -3.22 9.69 -20.33
N LEU A 27 -2.09 9.23 -19.78
CA LEU A 27 -0.88 8.92 -20.56
C LEU A 27 -0.83 7.47 -21.06
N TYR A 28 -1.75 6.61 -20.62
CA TYR A 28 -1.88 5.26 -21.13
C TYR A 28 -3.05 5.20 -22.09
N GLY A 29 -2.84 4.62 -23.27
CA GLY A 29 -3.95 4.31 -24.15
C GLY A 29 -4.80 3.19 -23.55
N GLY A 30 -6.10 3.43 -23.39
CA GLY A 30 -7.09 2.41 -23.03
C GLY A 30 -7.47 2.34 -21.55
N ASP A 31 -8.39 1.40 -21.26
CA ASP A 31 -8.96 1.21 -19.93
C ASP A 31 -8.09 0.29 -19.08
N LEU A 32 -7.88 0.70 -17.83
CA LEU A 32 -7.18 -0.09 -16.82
C LEU A 32 -8.14 -1.06 -16.11
N LEU A 33 -9.35 -0.57 -15.82
CA LEU A 33 -10.42 -1.32 -15.17
C LEU A 33 -11.76 -0.86 -15.75
N ILE A 34 -12.64 -1.81 -16.05
CA ILE A 34 -14.02 -1.54 -16.45
C ILE A 34 -14.92 -2.20 -15.41
N ALA A 35 -15.80 -1.42 -14.77
CA ALA A 35 -16.81 -1.95 -13.86
C ALA A 35 -18.19 -1.81 -14.49
N ARG A 36 -18.86 -2.94 -14.73
CA ARG A 36 -20.22 -2.99 -15.26
C ARG A 36 -21.20 -3.38 -14.17
N PRO A 37 -22.30 -2.64 -13.97
CA PRO A 37 -23.32 -2.99 -12.99
C PRO A 37 -23.86 -4.40 -13.19
N GLU A 38 -23.80 -5.22 -12.15
CA GLU A 38 -24.34 -6.57 -12.13
C GLU A 38 -25.06 -6.83 -10.79
N GLY A 39 -26.38 -6.88 -10.84
CA GLY A 39 -27.22 -7.05 -9.65
C GLY A 39 -27.05 -5.90 -8.65
N MET A 40 -26.53 -6.21 -7.46
CA MET A 40 -26.26 -5.24 -6.38
C MET A 40 -24.79 -4.76 -6.35
N GLY A 41 -23.98 -5.16 -7.33
CA GLY A 41 -22.55 -4.87 -7.39
C GLY A 41 -22.07 -4.62 -8.82
N PHE A 42 -20.81 -4.94 -9.07
CA PHE A 42 -20.16 -4.76 -10.37
C PHE A 42 -19.44 -6.01 -10.82
N HIS A 43 -19.60 -6.35 -12.09
CA HIS A 43 -18.68 -7.21 -12.81
C HIS A 43 -17.44 -6.40 -13.21
N LEU A 44 -16.26 -6.87 -12.83
CA LEU A 44 -15.00 -6.18 -13.13
C LEU A 44 -14.27 -6.87 -14.27
N GLU A 45 -13.99 -6.11 -15.32
CA GLU A 45 -13.04 -6.49 -16.35
C GLU A 45 -11.71 -5.76 -16.10
N LEU A 46 -10.61 -6.48 -16.28
CA LEU A 46 -9.25 -5.97 -16.10
C LEU A 46 -8.50 -6.10 -17.43
N PRO A 47 -8.73 -5.17 -18.39
CA PRO A 47 -7.98 -5.18 -19.64
C PRO A 47 -6.48 -4.92 -19.43
N ALA A 48 -6.11 -4.26 -18.33
CA ALA A 48 -4.73 -3.93 -18.04
C ALA A 48 -3.89 -5.18 -17.77
N SER A 49 -2.87 -5.39 -18.59
CA SER A 49 -1.84 -6.39 -18.36
C SER A 49 -0.51 -5.76 -17.95
N ARG A 50 0.39 -6.58 -17.41
CA ARG A 50 1.76 -6.14 -17.11
C ARG A 50 2.48 -5.63 -18.36
N GLU A 51 2.18 -6.23 -19.51
CA GLU A 51 2.74 -5.86 -20.82
C GLU A 51 2.28 -4.46 -21.24
N ILE A 52 0.98 -4.14 -21.09
CA ILE A 52 0.42 -2.81 -21.42
C ILE A 52 1.12 -1.71 -20.62
N PHE A 53 1.26 -1.91 -19.30
CA PHE A 53 1.99 -0.95 -18.46
C PHE A 53 3.46 -0.84 -18.86
N ARG A 54 4.13 -1.95 -19.15
CA ARG A 54 5.55 -1.94 -19.55
C ARG A 54 5.76 -1.18 -20.86
N GLU A 55 4.92 -1.43 -21.85
CA GLU A 55 4.95 -0.73 -23.15
C GLU A 55 4.67 0.76 -22.97
N GLY A 56 3.62 1.11 -22.22
CA GLY A 56 3.31 2.49 -21.87
C GLY A 56 4.49 3.19 -21.20
N LEU A 57 5.08 2.59 -20.16
CA LEU A 57 6.21 3.17 -19.43
C LEU A 57 7.45 3.39 -20.29
N SER A 58 7.74 2.48 -21.23
CA SER A 58 8.94 2.56 -22.08
C SER A 58 9.00 3.82 -22.95
N GLY A 59 7.83 4.37 -23.31
CA GLY A 59 7.73 5.62 -24.08
C GLY A 59 8.03 6.88 -23.28
N TYR A 60 8.16 6.78 -21.95
CA TYR A 60 8.30 7.93 -21.05
C TYR A 60 9.59 7.88 -20.23
N GLU A 61 10.62 7.13 -20.63
CA GLU A 61 11.94 7.29 -20.02
C GLU A 61 12.47 8.72 -20.27
N PRO A 62 12.99 9.45 -19.25
CA PRO A 62 13.44 9.00 -17.93
C PRO A 62 12.43 9.18 -16.77
N ILE A 63 11.17 9.49 -17.07
CA ILE A 63 10.13 9.76 -16.08
C ILE A 63 9.27 8.55 -15.70
N ALA A 64 9.49 7.39 -16.32
CA ALA A 64 8.70 6.17 -16.12
C ALA A 64 8.45 5.83 -14.63
N SER A 65 9.43 6.06 -13.76
CA SER A 65 9.29 5.81 -12.32
C SER A 65 8.22 6.65 -11.61
N GLU A 66 7.78 7.77 -12.20
CA GLU A 66 6.73 8.65 -11.67
C GLU A 66 5.34 8.36 -12.27
N LEU A 67 5.25 7.52 -13.30
CA LEU A 67 3.99 7.08 -13.89
C LEU A 67 3.45 5.82 -13.18
N PRO A 68 2.14 5.54 -13.22
CA PRO A 68 1.56 4.36 -12.57
C PRO A 68 2.09 3.07 -13.21
N SER A 69 2.69 2.17 -12.44
CA SER A 69 3.11 0.86 -12.92
C SER A 69 2.02 -0.20 -12.70
N TYR A 70 2.18 -1.39 -13.28
CA TYR A 70 1.29 -2.53 -12.96
C TYR A 70 1.31 -2.87 -11.46
N SER A 71 2.47 -2.72 -10.81
CA SER A 71 2.57 -2.89 -9.35
C SER A 71 1.81 -1.82 -8.58
N ASP A 72 1.79 -0.56 -9.05
CA ASP A 72 0.96 0.49 -8.46
C ASP A 72 -0.53 0.17 -8.62
N PHE A 73 -0.93 -0.37 -9.78
CA PHE A 73 -2.30 -0.81 -10.01
C PHE A 73 -2.71 -1.95 -9.06
N GLN A 74 -1.87 -2.99 -8.93
CA GLN A 74 -2.11 -4.08 -7.97
C GLN A 74 -2.20 -3.58 -6.53
N GLU A 75 -1.32 -2.66 -6.14
CA GLU A 75 -1.36 -2.03 -4.81
C GLU A 75 -2.69 -1.28 -4.59
N CYS A 76 -3.17 -0.52 -5.58
CA CYS A 76 -4.46 0.15 -5.49
C CYS A 76 -5.63 -0.85 -5.36
N MET A 77 -5.58 -1.97 -6.07
CA MET A 77 -6.60 -3.02 -5.98
C MET A 77 -6.63 -3.67 -4.59
N LEU A 78 -5.46 -3.90 -3.98
CA LEU A 78 -5.37 -4.38 -2.60
C LEU A 78 -5.83 -3.31 -1.60
N ALA A 79 -5.33 -2.08 -1.74
CA ALA A 79 -5.64 -0.98 -0.82
C ALA A 79 -7.12 -0.60 -0.81
N SER A 80 -7.80 -0.71 -1.95
CA SER A 80 -9.26 -0.49 -2.07
C SER A 80 -10.11 -1.68 -1.62
N GLY A 81 -9.50 -2.83 -1.33
CA GLY A 81 -10.21 -4.05 -0.96
C GLY A 81 -10.91 -4.77 -2.11
N ILE A 82 -10.75 -4.31 -3.36
CA ILE A 82 -11.28 -4.97 -4.57
C ILE A 82 -10.59 -6.33 -4.76
N ALA A 83 -9.27 -6.36 -4.61
CA ALA A 83 -8.49 -7.60 -4.60
C ALA A 83 -8.12 -7.98 -3.16
N ARG A 84 -7.93 -9.29 -2.96
CA ARG A 84 -7.44 -9.86 -1.71
C ARG A 84 -6.17 -10.65 -1.97
N TYR A 85 -5.42 -10.94 -0.91
CA TYR A 85 -4.28 -11.82 -1.00
C TYR A 85 -4.72 -13.23 -1.42
N ALA A 86 -3.92 -13.89 -2.26
CA ALA A 86 -4.25 -15.23 -2.75
C ALA A 86 -4.45 -16.26 -1.62
N ASN A 87 -3.76 -16.08 -0.49
CA ASN A 87 -3.85 -16.94 0.69
C ASN A 87 -4.86 -16.44 1.75
N GLN A 88 -5.75 -15.49 1.44
CA GLN A 88 -6.68 -14.92 2.42
C GLN A 88 -7.53 -15.97 3.15
N ALA A 89 -8.06 -16.97 2.43
CA ALA A 89 -8.86 -18.03 3.02
C ALA A 89 -8.04 -18.88 4.01
N ALA A 90 -6.84 -19.29 3.61
CA ALA A 90 -5.92 -20.04 4.46
C ALA A 90 -5.49 -19.22 5.69
N PHE A 91 -5.27 -17.91 5.52
CA PHE A 91 -4.98 -17.01 6.63
C PHE A 91 -6.13 -16.95 7.65
N GLY A 92 -7.39 -16.94 7.20
CA GLY A 92 -8.57 -16.99 8.07
C GLY A 92 -8.63 -18.27 8.92
N GLU A 93 -8.28 -19.43 8.35
CA GLU A 93 -8.20 -20.69 9.10
C GLU A 93 -7.11 -20.65 10.18
N VAL A 94 -5.95 -20.08 9.83
CA VAL A 94 -4.84 -19.88 10.78
C VAL A 94 -5.24 -18.94 11.90
N LEU A 95 -5.91 -17.83 11.60
CA LEU A 95 -6.40 -16.87 12.58
C LEU A 95 -7.35 -17.52 13.59
N ALA A 96 -8.31 -18.32 13.11
CA ALA A 96 -9.22 -19.09 13.97
C ALA A 96 -8.51 -20.12 14.85
N SER A 97 -7.37 -20.66 14.38
CA SER A 97 -6.55 -21.59 15.17
C SER A 97 -5.82 -20.87 16.32
N TYR A 98 -5.39 -19.63 16.11
CA TYR A 98 -4.69 -18.82 17.11
C TYR A 98 -5.55 -18.47 18.32
N GLU A 99 -6.86 -18.31 18.15
CA GLU A 99 -7.79 -18.09 19.27
C GLU A 99 -7.83 -19.26 20.27
N ARG A 100 -7.41 -20.46 19.85
CA ARG A 100 -7.39 -21.66 20.70
C ARG A 100 -6.07 -21.83 21.45
N LEU A 101 -5.07 -21.00 21.17
CA LEU A 101 -3.78 -21.08 21.85
C LEU A 101 -3.87 -20.52 23.27
N LYS A 102 -3.04 -21.07 24.18
CA LYS A 102 -2.90 -20.56 25.54
C LYS A 102 -2.08 -19.27 25.63
N LYS A 103 -1.28 -18.98 24.59
CA LYS A 103 -0.48 -17.76 24.48
C LYS A 103 -1.28 -16.70 23.74
N THR A 104 -1.18 -15.45 24.19
CA THR A 104 -1.71 -14.31 23.43
C THR A 104 -0.91 -14.16 22.14
N VAL A 105 -1.61 -14.10 21.01
CA VAL A 105 -0.99 -13.87 19.69
C VAL A 105 -1.01 -12.38 19.36
N TYR A 106 0.12 -11.89 18.85
CA TYR A 106 0.24 -10.53 18.34
C TYR A 106 0.75 -10.55 16.90
N PHE A 107 0.30 -9.59 16.09
CA PHE A 107 0.61 -9.52 14.67
C PHE A 107 1.57 -8.37 14.38
N GLY A 108 2.83 -8.68 14.12
CA GLY A 108 3.80 -7.73 13.60
C GLY A 108 3.43 -7.35 12.17
N LEU A 109 3.37 -6.05 11.87
CA LEU A 109 3.07 -5.58 10.52
C LEU A 109 4.35 -5.12 9.82
N ASP A 110 4.62 -5.68 8.66
CA ASP A 110 5.62 -5.17 7.72
C ASP A 110 5.12 -3.89 7.02
N THR A 111 6.05 -3.09 6.49
CA THR A 111 5.77 -1.79 5.86
C THR A 111 4.85 -1.92 4.64
N ASN A 112 4.99 -3.00 3.84
CA ASN A 112 4.14 -3.25 2.66
C ASN A 112 2.64 -3.35 3.00
N LEU A 113 2.28 -3.91 4.15
CA LEU A 113 0.89 -4.08 4.56
C LEU A 113 0.19 -2.75 4.83
N PHE A 114 0.94 -1.72 5.22
CA PHE A 114 0.40 -0.36 5.36
C PHE A 114 0.08 0.26 4.00
N TYR A 115 0.89 0.01 2.97
CA TYR A 115 0.60 0.45 1.60
C TYR A 115 -0.63 -0.26 1.03
N HIS A 116 -0.85 -1.53 1.41
CA HIS A 116 -1.98 -2.34 0.96
C HIS A 116 -3.26 -2.12 1.78
N CYS A 117 -3.26 -1.16 2.72
CA CYS A 117 -4.35 -0.93 3.67
C CYS A 117 -4.88 -2.21 4.35
N PHE A 118 -3.95 -3.09 4.76
CA PHE A 118 -4.29 -4.41 5.30
C PHE A 118 -5.19 -4.33 6.53
N VAL A 119 -4.96 -3.39 7.45
CA VAL A 119 -5.72 -3.28 8.70
C VAL A 119 -7.18 -2.93 8.38
N THR A 120 -7.39 -1.88 7.60
CA THR A 120 -8.72 -1.41 7.19
C THR A 120 -9.49 -2.51 6.46
N ASN A 121 -8.79 -3.31 5.65
CA ASN A 121 -9.39 -4.39 4.89
C ASN A 121 -9.65 -5.67 5.72
N ASN A 122 -9.09 -5.81 6.91
CA ASN A 122 -9.27 -6.97 7.80
C ASN A 122 -9.74 -6.52 9.21
N PRO A 123 -10.94 -5.91 9.32
CA PRO A 123 -11.45 -5.33 10.56
C PRO A 123 -11.73 -6.34 11.68
N GLU A 124 -11.73 -7.64 11.36
CA GLU A 124 -11.86 -8.73 12.32
C GLU A 124 -10.67 -8.87 13.28
N ILE A 125 -9.49 -8.34 12.90
CA ILE A 125 -8.31 -8.36 13.77
C ILE A 125 -8.35 -7.12 14.67
N SER A 126 -8.38 -7.34 15.99
CA SER A 126 -8.37 -6.24 16.96
C SER A 126 -7.13 -5.37 16.80
N HIS A 127 -7.32 -4.04 16.79
CA HIS A 127 -6.21 -3.09 16.69
C HIS A 127 -5.19 -3.23 17.84
N THR A 128 -5.62 -3.73 19.00
CA THR A 128 -4.73 -3.96 20.17
C THR A 128 -3.82 -5.16 20.00
N SER A 129 -4.08 -6.03 19.02
CA SER A 129 -3.29 -7.22 18.74
C SER A 129 -2.16 -6.94 17.74
N TYR A 130 -2.07 -5.74 17.16
CA TYR A 130 -0.98 -5.38 16.27
C TYR A 130 0.28 -4.94 17.03
N LEU A 131 1.44 -5.33 16.48
CA LEU A 131 2.76 -4.83 16.85
C LEU A 131 3.31 -3.98 15.71
N ILE A 132 3.84 -2.81 16.04
CA ILE A 132 4.50 -1.93 15.09
C ILE A 132 5.93 -1.72 15.56
N VAL A 133 6.89 -2.23 14.79
CA VAL A 133 8.31 -1.98 15.03
C VAL A 133 8.64 -0.54 14.66
N ASP A 134 9.43 0.14 15.48
CA ASP A 134 9.90 1.51 15.19
C ASP A 134 10.48 1.66 13.78
N THR A 135 11.22 0.67 13.28
CA THR A 135 11.76 0.63 11.91
C THR A 135 10.67 0.82 10.85
N VAL A 136 9.52 0.16 11.00
CA VAL A 136 8.38 0.27 10.07
C VAL A 136 7.78 1.69 10.11
N ARG A 137 7.60 2.24 11.31
CA ARG A 137 7.16 3.64 11.46
C ARG A 137 8.13 4.61 10.80
N ASP A 138 9.42 4.39 11.00
CA ASP A 138 10.48 5.27 10.50
C ASP A 138 10.56 5.20 8.97
N GLU A 139 10.37 4.03 8.36
CA GLU A 139 10.27 3.85 6.91
C GLU A 139 9.12 4.63 6.29
N ILE A 140 7.92 4.53 6.88
CA ILE A 140 6.74 5.29 6.44
C ILE A 140 7.03 6.79 6.56
N THR A 141 7.56 7.22 7.70
CA THR A 141 7.81 8.65 7.97
C THR A 141 8.87 9.23 7.03
N TYR A 142 9.93 8.47 6.75
CA TYR A 142 10.99 8.85 5.83
C TYR A 142 10.48 9.00 4.38
N ALA A 143 9.55 8.16 3.96
CA ALA A 143 9.02 8.17 2.61
C ALA A 143 8.08 9.36 2.30
N VAL A 144 7.41 9.96 3.29
CA VAL A 144 6.35 10.97 3.11
C VAL A 144 6.84 12.33 2.60
N ASN A 145 8.11 12.66 2.82
CA ASN A 145 8.60 14.05 2.74
C ASN A 145 9.32 14.42 1.44
N ARG A 146 9.39 13.52 0.44
CA ARG A 146 10.08 13.84 -0.82
C ARG A 146 9.17 14.62 -1.77
N LYS A 147 9.65 15.78 -2.23
CA LYS A 147 8.96 16.65 -3.19
C LYS A 147 9.64 16.60 -4.56
N TYR A 148 8.89 16.94 -5.60
CA TYR A 148 9.48 17.15 -6.92
C TYR A 148 10.46 18.33 -6.90
N ARG A 149 11.57 18.19 -7.61
CA ARG A 149 12.50 19.28 -7.94
C ARG A 149 12.04 19.91 -9.26
N ALA A 150 12.28 21.21 -9.44
CA ALA A 150 11.93 21.93 -10.69
C ALA A 150 12.43 21.20 -11.96
N LYS A 151 13.70 20.78 -11.96
CA LYS A 151 14.28 19.99 -13.07
C LYS A 151 13.47 18.72 -13.40
N ARG A 152 12.92 18.03 -12.40
CA ARG A 152 12.11 16.83 -12.62
C ARG A 152 10.76 17.16 -13.26
N ILE A 153 10.17 18.30 -12.88
CA ILE A 153 8.95 18.81 -13.52
C ILE A 153 9.23 19.17 -14.99
N GLU A 154 10.35 19.83 -15.28
CA GLU A 154 10.78 20.14 -16.65
C GLU A 154 10.93 18.88 -17.50
N GLU A 155 11.60 17.84 -16.97
CA GLU A 155 11.71 16.52 -17.62
C GLU A 155 10.33 15.91 -17.91
N MET A 156 9.40 16.01 -16.95
CA MET A 156 8.04 15.48 -17.13
C MET A 156 7.25 16.24 -18.20
N VAL A 157 7.35 17.57 -18.23
CA VAL A 157 6.71 18.40 -19.26
C VAL A 157 7.30 18.08 -20.64
N ALA A 158 8.61 17.87 -20.75
CA ALA A 158 9.26 17.53 -22.02
C ALA A 158 8.78 16.19 -22.58
N CYS A 159 8.55 15.19 -21.72
CA CYS A 159 8.01 13.89 -22.12
C CYS A 159 6.51 13.91 -22.44
N SER A 160 5.77 14.91 -21.98
CA SER A 160 4.31 14.97 -22.15
C SER A 160 3.80 16.43 -22.28
N PRO A 161 4.13 17.12 -23.39
CA PRO A 161 3.84 18.56 -23.56
C PRO A 161 2.35 18.90 -23.51
N ASP A 162 1.50 18.02 -24.04
CA ASP A 162 0.04 18.21 -24.10
C ASP A 162 -0.61 18.23 -22.70
N HIS A 163 0.08 17.72 -21.69
CA HIS A 163 -0.37 17.69 -20.30
C HIS A 163 0.42 18.66 -19.40
N ARG A 164 1.11 19.65 -19.99
CA ARG A 164 1.93 20.62 -19.24
C ARG A 164 1.18 21.24 -18.08
N ASP A 165 -0.05 21.69 -18.30
CA ASP A 165 -0.83 22.40 -17.28
C ASP A 165 -1.11 21.53 -16.04
N LEU A 166 -1.31 20.21 -16.23
CA LEU A 166 -1.46 19.26 -15.13
C LEU A 166 -0.12 18.95 -14.45
N ILE A 167 0.96 18.89 -15.21
CA ILE A 167 2.29 18.51 -14.70
C ILE A 167 2.88 19.65 -13.86
N VAL A 168 2.70 20.92 -14.27
CA VAL A 168 3.22 22.07 -13.51
C VAL A 168 2.53 22.23 -12.15
N GLU A 169 1.29 21.77 -12.00
CA GLU A 169 0.61 21.72 -10.69
C GLU A 169 1.32 20.82 -9.67
N LEU A 170 2.16 19.89 -10.14
CA LEU A 170 2.97 19.02 -9.28
C LEU A 170 4.21 19.72 -8.71
N GLU A 171 4.53 20.94 -9.15
CA GLU A 171 5.65 21.68 -8.60
C GLU A 171 5.48 21.90 -7.08
N ASN A 172 6.54 21.63 -6.32
CA ASN A 172 6.54 21.64 -4.85
C ASN A 172 5.55 20.67 -4.18
N LYS A 173 4.90 19.78 -4.95
CA LYS A 173 4.09 18.67 -4.42
C LYS A 173 4.93 17.43 -4.16
N ARG A 174 4.34 16.47 -3.44
CA ARG A 174 4.93 15.16 -3.15
C ARG A 174 5.11 14.35 -4.43
N THR A 175 6.24 13.63 -4.53
CA THR A 175 6.48 12.65 -5.60
C THR A 175 5.48 11.49 -5.53
N LYS A 176 5.41 10.63 -6.58
CA LYS A 176 4.52 9.45 -6.56
C LYS A 176 4.72 8.61 -5.29
N ARG A 177 5.97 8.23 -5.01
CA ARG A 177 6.33 7.44 -3.81
C ARG A 177 5.89 8.13 -2.51
N SER A 178 6.12 9.43 -2.39
CA SER A 178 5.71 10.19 -1.21
C SER A 178 4.19 10.33 -1.06
N ARG A 179 3.45 10.43 -2.17
CA ARG A 179 1.99 10.43 -2.15
C ARG A 179 1.45 9.09 -1.66
N LYS A 180 1.98 7.97 -2.17
CA LYS A 180 1.62 6.62 -1.69
C LYS A 180 1.89 6.48 -0.20
N ALA A 181 3.08 6.89 0.26
CA ALA A 181 3.44 6.84 1.67
C ALA A 181 2.50 7.72 2.54
N ALA A 182 2.14 8.91 2.07
CA ALA A 182 1.29 9.84 2.83
C ALA A 182 -0.18 9.42 2.88
N TYR A 183 -0.73 8.96 1.75
CA TYR A 183 -2.17 8.76 1.57
C TYR A 183 -2.61 7.30 1.77
N LEU A 184 -1.69 6.35 1.65
CA LEU A 184 -1.94 4.94 1.97
C LEU A 184 -1.28 4.60 3.31
N ALA A 185 0.04 4.43 3.32
CA ALA A 185 0.75 3.86 4.48
C ALA A 185 0.59 4.68 5.77
N LEU A 186 0.81 6.00 5.72
CA LEU A 186 0.68 6.87 6.90
C LEU A 186 -0.79 7.01 7.34
N ARG A 187 -1.74 7.03 6.40
CA ARG A 187 -3.17 7.04 6.72
C ARG A 187 -3.54 5.76 7.47
N GLU A 188 -3.11 4.62 6.96
CA GLU A 188 -3.34 3.31 7.56
C GLU A 188 -2.70 3.20 8.95
N TYR A 189 -1.44 3.61 9.09
CA TYR A 189 -0.75 3.64 10.37
C TYR A 189 -1.52 4.46 11.42
N ARG A 190 -2.08 5.61 11.04
CA ARG A 190 -2.87 6.46 11.95
C ARG A 190 -4.13 5.77 12.48
N VAL A 191 -4.72 4.83 11.74
CA VAL A 191 -5.92 4.08 12.17
C VAL A 191 -5.63 3.24 13.42
N ILE A 192 -4.42 2.69 13.53
CA ILE A 192 -4.05 1.78 14.62
C ILE A 192 -3.05 2.35 15.62
N ARG A 193 -2.36 3.45 15.30
CA ARG A 193 -1.27 4.03 16.11
C ARG A 193 -1.56 4.11 17.60
N ASP A 194 -2.78 4.52 17.97
CA ASP A 194 -3.13 4.78 19.37
C ASP A 194 -3.55 3.52 20.14
N ARG A 195 -3.65 2.36 19.46
CA ARG A 195 -4.12 1.07 20.04
C ARG A 195 -3.11 -0.07 19.86
N ALA A 196 -2.36 -0.07 18.77
CA ALA A 196 -1.31 -1.05 18.52
C ALA A 196 -0.14 -0.85 19.48
N ALA A 197 0.54 -1.94 19.82
CA ALA A 197 1.73 -1.89 20.66
C ALA A 197 2.96 -1.54 19.80
N ALA A 198 3.59 -0.39 20.10
CA ALA A 198 4.86 -0.03 19.50
C ALA A 198 6.00 -0.80 20.17
N ILE A 199 6.89 -1.40 19.38
CA ILE A 199 8.06 -2.12 19.87
C ILE A 199 9.35 -1.47 19.37
N PRO A 200 10.34 -1.26 20.26
CA PRO A 200 11.57 -0.58 19.90
C PRO A 200 12.40 -1.43 18.94
N SER A 201 13.00 -0.79 17.93
CA SER A 201 13.98 -1.45 17.07
C SER A 201 15.31 -1.64 17.82
N PRO A 202 16.00 -2.79 17.64
CA PRO A 202 17.33 -3.01 18.20
C PRO A 202 18.38 -2.00 17.72
N THR A 203 18.24 -1.51 16.48
CA THR A 203 19.14 -0.52 15.90
C THR A 203 18.37 0.56 15.13
N PRO A 204 18.95 1.76 14.92
CA PRO A 204 18.29 2.82 14.16
C PRO A 204 17.97 2.40 12.71
N HIS A 205 16.98 3.06 12.12
CA HIS A 205 16.64 2.90 10.71
C HIS A 205 17.87 3.08 9.80
N SER A 206 18.07 2.14 8.89
CA SER A 206 19.15 2.14 7.90
C SER A 206 18.62 2.45 6.50
N HIS A 207 19.51 2.92 5.62
CA HIS A 207 19.23 3.05 4.19
C HIS A 207 19.26 1.71 3.45
N LEU A 208 19.75 0.65 4.09
CA LEU A 208 19.78 -0.70 3.55
C LEU A 208 18.53 -1.47 3.99
N SER A 209 17.69 -1.86 3.03
CA SER A 209 16.43 -2.57 3.29
C SER A 209 16.64 -3.84 4.10
N GLU A 210 17.66 -4.64 3.74
CA GLU A 210 17.97 -5.91 4.41
C GLU A 210 18.30 -5.73 5.91
N GLU A 211 18.90 -4.60 6.29
CA GLU A 211 19.19 -4.29 7.70
C GLU A 211 17.90 -3.96 8.46
N ASN A 212 16.98 -3.23 7.81
CA ASN A 212 15.68 -2.91 8.39
C ASN A 212 14.84 -4.17 8.58
N ASP A 213 14.84 -5.08 7.61
CA ASP A 213 14.12 -6.35 7.70
C ASP A 213 14.64 -7.20 8.87
N ARG A 214 15.96 -7.31 9.02
CA ARG A 214 16.59 -7.97 10.17
C ARG A 214 16.25 -7.30 11.49
N ASN A 215 16.16 -5.97 11.52
CA ASN A 215 15.77 -5.23 12.73
C ASN A 215 14.33 -5.54 13.13
N ILE A 216 13.41 -5.66 12.17
CA ILE A 216 12.00 -6.02 12.41
C ILE A 216 11.92 -7.42 13.04
N VAL A 217 12.57 -8.41 12.43
CA VAL A 217 12.54 -9.80 12.92
C VAL A 217 13.16 -9.92 14.31
N ARG A 218 14.31 -9.27 14.55
CA ARG A 218 14.97 -9.27 15.87
C ARG A 218 14.14 -8.56 16.94
N ALA A 219 13.42 -7.48 16.60
CA ALA A 219 12.52 -6.82 17.53
C ALA A 219 11.40 -7.76 17.98
N LEU A 220 10.81 -8.51 17.05
CA LEU A 220 9.75 -9.48 17.33
C LEU A 220 10.25 -10.67 18.17
N ARG A 221 11.43 -11.22 17.86
CA ARG A 221 12.06 -12.28 18.67
C ARG A 221 12.28 -11.82 20.10
N LYS A 222 12.85 -10.63 20.28
CA LYS A 222 13.04 -10.04 21.61
C LYS A 222 11.71 -9.84 22.35
N PHE A 223 10.66 -9.42 21.65
CA PHE A 223 9.32 -9.31 22.23
C PHE A 223 8.77 -10.68 22.70
N GLU A 224 9.01 -11.75 21.94
CA GLU A 224 8.67 -13.13 22.34
C GLU A 224 9.43 -13.60 23.58
N GLU A 225 10.70 -13.23 23.72
CA GLU A 225 11.51 -13.59 24.90
C GLU A 225 11.07 -12.83 26.15
N GLU A 226 10.72 -11.54 26.00
CA GLU A 226 10.33 -10.67 27.12
C GLU A 226 8.87 -10.90 27.57
N ARG A 227 8.01 -11.40 26.69
CA ARG A 227 6.58 -11.61 26.96
C ARG A 227 6.18 -13.04 26.68
N TYR A 228 5.36 -13.63 27.54
CA TYR A 228 4.73 -14.92 27.27
C TYR A 228 3.62 -14.81 26.20
N ALA A 229 4.01 -14.44 24.99
CA ALA A 229 3.16 -14.17 23.83
C ALA A 229 3.77 -14.81 22.58
N LEU A 230 2.99 -14.88 21.50
CA LEU A 230 3.44 -15.36 20.19
C LEU A 230 3.33 -14.21 19.18
N PRO A 231 4.43 -13.55 18.80
CA PRO A 231 4.44 -12.63 17.68
C PRO A 231 4.43 -13.40 16.36
N VAL A 232 3.58 -12.97 15.42
CA VAL A 232 3.52 -13.48 14.05
C VAL A 232 3.76 -12.31 13.11
N LEU A 233 4.78 -12.37 12.27
CA LEU A 233 5.00 -11.35 11.26
C LEU A 233 4.04 -11.57 10.08
N LEU A 234 3.29 -10.53 9.74
CA LEU A 234 2.49 -10.46 8.52
C LEU A 234 3.26 -9.64 7.49
N THR A 235 3.50 -10.21 6.31
CA THR A 235 4.22 -9.58 5.21
C THR A 235 3.71 -10.09 3.87
N SER A 236 3.87 -9.30 2.81
CA SER A 236 3.70 -9.74 1.42
C SER A 236 5.02 -10.03 0.70
N ASP A 237 6.15 -9.97 1.41
CA ASP A 237 7.48 -10.25 0.86
C ASP A 237 7.94 -11.66 1.26
N ILE A 238 8.24 -12.49 0.26
CA ILE A 238 8.71 -13.86 0.46
C ILE A 238 10.07 -13.87 1.17
N TYR A 239 10.95 -12.90 0.88
CA TYR A 239 12.26 -12.83 1.52
C TYR A 239 12.15 -12.54 3.03
N MET A 240 11.17 -11.73 3.42
CA MET A 240 10.88 -11.47 4.82
C MET A 240 10.38 -12.73 5.54
N ALA A 241 9.52 -13.53 4.89
CA ALA A 241 9.06 -14.81 5.43
C ALA A 241 10.21 -15.83 5.60
N ASP A 242 11.13 -15.89 4.61
CA ASP A 242 12.32 -16.73 4.70
C ASP A 242 13.24 -16.29 5.85
N LEU A 243 13.40 -14.98 6.04
CA LEU A 243 14.18 -14.41 7.14
C LEU A 243 13.58 -14.74 8.51
N CYS A 244 12.26 -14.66 8.68
CA CYS A 244 11.58 -15.10 9.90
C CYS A 244 11.87 -16.57 10.19
N THR A 245 11.73 -17.43 9.18
CA THR A 245 11.98 -18.87 9.31
C THR A 245 13.42 -19.14 9.74
N ALA A 246 14.40 -18.43 9.16
CA ALA A 246 15.82 -18.59 9.48
C ALA A 246 16.16 -18.12 10.91
N GLU A 247 15.54 -17.05 11.39
CA GLU A 247 15.69 -16.54 12.76
C GLU A 247 14.80 -17.29 13.77
N GLY A 248 13.95 -18.21 13.28
CA GLY A 248 13.08 -19.11 14.03
C GLY A 248 11.78 -18.47 14.54
N LEU A 249 11.37 -17.32 13.98
CA LEU A 249 10.12 -16.62 14.27
C LEU A 249 8.94 -17.29 13.53
#